data_AF-A0A960SP63-F1
#
_entry.id   AF-A0A960SP63-F1
#
_cell.length_a   1.000
_cell.length_b   1.000
_cell.length_c   1.000
_cell.angle_alpha   90.00
_cell.angle_beta   90.00
_cell.angle_gamma   90.00
#
_symmetry.space_group_name_H-M   'P 1'
#
loop_
_entity.id
_entity.type
_entity.pdbx_description
1 polymer ?
#
loop_
_entity_poly.entity_id
_entity_poly.type
_entity_poly.pdbx_seq_one_letter_code
_entity_poly.pdbx_strand_id
1 'polypeptide(L)'
;MKLRILLSALLGLLMAGCSSTRPGNAPMALFNGVDLTGWVIEHGGEWTVEDGALVGRNGRDWSTNPEVSGSWLRTGRTYRNFILELEFAIEGNSGI
;
A
#
# COMPACT_ATOMS: atom_id res chain seq x y z
N MET A 1 -50.98 35.89 7.01
CA MET A 1 -50.21 34.94 7.85
C MET A 1 -49.91 33.58 7.19
N LYS A 2 -50.47 33.22 6.02
CA LYS A 2 -50.24 31.88 5.40
C LYS A 2 -49.11 31.81 4.36
N LEU A 3 -48.45 32.91 4.02
CA LEU A 3 -47.42 32.95 2.96
C LEU A 3 -45.98 32.81 3.49
N ARG A 4 -45.75 33.03 4.80
CA ARG A 4 -44.41 32.94 5.41
C ARG A 4 -43.98 31.52 5.77
N ILE A 5 -44.92 30.59 5.90
CA ILE A 5 -44.66 29.20 6.33
C ILE A 5 -44.27 28.32 5.11
N LEU A 6 -44.63 28.72 3.89
CA LEU A 6 -44.29 27.98 2.67
C LEU A 6 -42.83 28.20 2.21
N LEU A 7 -42.20 29.31 2.60
CA LEU A 7 -40.81 29.61 2.20
C LEU A 7 -39.76 28.88 3.06
N SER A 8 -40.12 28.51 4.29
CA SER A 8 -39.24 27.77 5.22
C SER A 8 -39.23 26.26 4.97
N ALA A 9 -40.22 25.71 4.27
CA ALA A 9 -40.22 24.30 3.86
C ALA A 9 -39.34 24.01 2.64
N LEU A 10 -39.05 25.02 1.81
CA LEU A 10 -38.25 24.86 0.60
C LEU A 10 -36.73 24.96 0.85
N LEU A 11 -36.31 25.47 2.01
CA LEU A 11 -34.90 25.63 2.35
C LEU A 11 -34.29 24.37 3.02
N GLY A 12 -35.12 23.44 3.48
CA GLY A 12 -34.66 22.19 4.12
C GLY A 12 -34.28 21.08 3.13
N LEU A 13 -34.59 21.23 1.83
CA LEU A 13 -34.46 20.16 0.83
C LEU A 13 -33.21 20.28 -0.07
N LEU A 14 -32.29 21.22 0.20
CA LEU A 14 -31.08 21.41 -0.62
C LEU A 14 -29.79 20.85 -0.04
N MET A 15 -29.80 20.25 1.17
CA MET A 15 -28.58 19.73 1.79
C MET A 15 -28.42 18.21 1.71
N ALA A 16 -29.27 17.52 0.97
CA ALA A 16 -29.01 16.15 0.52
C ALA A 16 -28.08 16.17 -0.70
N GLY A 17 -26.96 16.89 -0.60
CA GLY A 17 -25.87 16.74 -1.54
C GLY A 17 -25.37 15.32 -1.42
N CYS A 18 -25.59 14.50 -2.45
CA CYS A 18 -25.01 13.17 -2.54
C CYS A 18 -23.52 13.29 -2.24
N SER A 19 -23.09 12.82 -1.07
CA SER A 19 -21.71 12.39 -0.92
C SER A 19 -21.56 11.19 -1.84
N SER A 20 -21.24 11.45 -3.10
CA SER A 20 -20.57 10.49 -3.94
C SER A 20 -19.18 10.32 -3.33
N THR A 21 -19.10 9.55 -2.24
CA THR A 21 -17.94 8.70 -2.06
C THR A 21 -17.90 7.85 -3.33
N ARG A 22 -17.15 8.32 -4.33
CA ARG A 22 -16.56 7.42 -5.30
C ARG A 22 -16.02 6.28 -4.42
N PRO A 23 -16.31 5.01 -4.72
CA PRO A 23 -15.50 3.94 -4.18
C PRO A 23 -14.08 4.20 -4.74
N GLY A 24 -13.35 5.11 -4.12
CA GLY A 24 -11.94 5.26 -4.30
C GLY A 24 -11.38 3.96 -3.79
N ASN A 25 -10.56 3.30 -4.61
CA ASN A 25 -9.96 2.02 -4.29
C ASN A 25 -9.35 2.13 -2.89
N ALA A 26 -9.99 1.50 -1.90
CA ALA A 26 -9.45 1.49 -0.54
C ALA A 26 -8.05 0.88 -0.61
N PRO A 27 -7.04 1.46 0.07
CA PRO A 27 -5.71 0.89 0.10
C PRO A 27 -5.79 -0.58 0.54
N MET A 28 -5.15 -1.45 -0.23
CA MET A 28 -5.03 -2.86 0.11
C MET A 28 -3.67 -3.09 0.75
N ALA A 29 -3.65 -3.67 1.94
CA ALA A 29 -2.40 -4.07 2.58
C ALA A 29 -1.68 -5.11 1.71
N LEU A 30 -0.47 -4.77 1.26
CA LEU A 30 0.36 -5.68 0.46
C LEU A 30 1.11 -6.69 1.34
N PHE A 31 1.46 -6.29 2.55
CA PHE A 31 2.09 -7.12 3.57
C PHE A 31 1.13 -7.33 4.74
N ASN A 32 1.10 -8.54 5.28
CA ASN A 32 0.20 -8.91 6.38
C ASN A 32 0.74 -8.58 7.78
N GLY A 33 1.99 -8.13 7.91
CA GLY A 33 2.62 -7.81 9.19
C GLY A 33 3.12 -9.02 9.98
N VAL A 34 2.99 -10.25 9.47
CA VAL A 34 3.21 -11.48 10.23
C VAL A 34 4.22 -12.40 9.56
N ASP A 35 4.10 -12.62 8.26
CA ASP A 35 4.92 -13.59 7.54
C ASP A 35 5.06 -13.24 6.05
N LEU A 36 5.78 -14.09 5.32
CA LEU A 36 6.03 -13.90 3.88
C LEU A 36 4.88 -14.40 2.99
N THR A 37 3.68 -14.62 3.52
CA THR A 37 2.53 -15.04 2.70
C THR A 37 2.28 -14.00 1.60
N GLY A 38 2.28 -14.47 0.35
CA GLY A 38 2.12 -13.60 -0.82
C GLY A 38 3.41 -12.97 -1.34
N TRP A 39 4.56 -13.28 -0.73
CA TRP A 39 5.89 -12.86 -1.18
C TRP A 39 6.68 -14.05 -1.74
N VAL A 40 7.62 -13.76 -2.63
CA VAL A 40 8.54 -14.73 -3.23
C VAL A 40 9.95 -14.20 -3.08
N ILE A 41 10.79 -14.99 -2.41
CA ILE A 41 12.23 -14.79 -2.31
C ILE A 41 12.87 -15.22 -3.63
N GLU A 42 13.72 -14.36 -4.18
CA GLU A 42 14.44 -14.61 -5.43
C GLU A 42 15.95 -14.58 -5.19
N HIS A 43 16.69 -15.35 -6.00
CA HIS A 43 18.16 -15.35 -6.04
C HIS A 43 18.85 -15.53 -4.67
N GLY A 44 18.28 -16.36 -3.79
CA GLY A 44 18.87 -16.62 -2.47
C GLY A 44 18.73 -15.46 -1.46
N GLY A 45 17.78 -14.55 -1.67
CA GLY A 45 17.50 -13.48 -0.72
C GLY A 45 17.20 -13.97 0.69
N GLU A 46 17.79 -13.32 1.69
CA GLU A 46 17.50 -13.57 3.10
C GLU A 46 16.50 -12.55 3.62
N TRP A 47 15.22 -12.97 3.68
CA TRP A 47 14.11 -12.15 4.14
C TRP A 47 13.39 -12.80 5.32
N THR A 48 13.12 -12.00 6.34
CA THR A 48 12.35 -12.40 7.53
C THR A 48 11.30 -11.34 7.88
N VAL A 49 10.43 -11.66 8.82
CA VAL A 49 9.52 -10.69 9.45
C VAL A 49 9.95 -10.48 10.90
N GLU A 50 10.21 -9.24 11.27
CA GLU A 50 10.64 -8.84 12.62
C GLU A 50 9.91 -7.58 13.02
N ASP A 51 9.32 -7.58 14.22
CA ASP A 51 8.55 -6.45 14.76
C ASP A 51 7.50 -5.88 13.78
N GLY A 52 6.91 -6.76 12.96
CA GLY A 52 5.89 -6.38 11.99
C GLY A 52 6.45 -5.70 10.72
N ALA A 53 7.75 -5.82 10.44
CA ALA A 53 8.42 -5.31 9.24
C ALA A 53 9.10 -6.43 8.45
N LEU A 54 9.18 -6.26 7.12
CA LEU A 54 10.01 -7.10 6.26
C LEU A 54 11.47 -6.68 6.42
N VAL A 55 12.36 -7.63 6.75
CA VAL A 55 13.79 -7.37 6.99
C VAL A 55 14.63 -8.20 6.03
N GLY A 56 15.40 -7.52 5.18
CA GLY A 56 16.38 -8.12 4.27
C GLY A 56 17.79 -8.05 4.86
N ARG A 57 18.58 -9.14 4.79
CA ARG A 57 19.94 -9.22 5.38
C ARG A 57 21.09 -9.44 4.39
N ASN A 58 20.80 -10.01 3.23
CA ASN A 58 21.81 -10.17 2.16
C ASN A 58 21.87 -8.94 1.25
N GLY A 59 22.84 -8.89 0.34
CA GLY A 59 22.97 -7.79 -0.64
C GLY A 59 24.03 -6.74 -0.36
N ARG A 60 24.90 -6.93 0.65
CA ARG A 60 26.03 -6.02 0.89
C ARG A 60 27.09 -6.06 -0.22
N ASP A 61 27.27 -7.20 -0.87
CA ASP A 61 28.21 -7.38 -1.98
C ASP A 61 27.51 -7.15 -3.33
N TRP A 62 27.07 -5.91 -3.56
CA TRP A 62 26.32 -5.56 -4.76
C TRP A 62 27.07 -5.93 -6.05
N SER A 63 26.31 -6.52 -6.98
CA SER A 63 26.75 -6.94 -8.31
C SER A 63 25.58 -6.85 -9.27
N THR A 64 25.86 -6.64 -10.56
CA THR A 64 24.86 -6.74 -11.63
C THR A 64 24.42 -8.18 -11.90
N ASN A 65 25.10 -9.17 -11.31
CA ASN A 65 24.62 -10.55 -11.29
C ASN A 65 23.70 -10.76 -10.07
N PRO A 66 22.39 -10.99 -10.28
CA PRO A 66 21.44 -11.11 -9.18
C PRO A 66 21.68 -12.35 -8.30
N GLU A 67 22.27 -13.42 -8.85
CA GLU A 67 22.67 -14.60 -8.08
C GLU A 67 23.83 -14.32 -7.10
N VAL A 68 24.55 -13.20 -7.29
CA VAL A 68 25.67 -12.78 -6.45
C VAL A 68 25.24 -11.73 -5.44
N SER A 69 24.41 -10.77 -5.85
CA SER A 69 23.88 -9.76 -4.91
C SER A 69 22.79 -10.32 -4.00
N GLY A 70 21.95 -11.24 -4.48
CA GLY A 70 21.14 -12.15 -3.66
C GLY A 70 20.31 -11.53 -2.53
N SER A 71 19.43 -10.56 -2.84
CA SER A 71 18.56 -9.94 -1.82
C SER A 71 17.15 -9.59 -2.35
N TRP A 72 16.72 -10.22 -3.45
CA TRP A 72 15.49 -9.82 -4.13
C TRP A 72 14.25 -10.43 -3.45
N LEU A 73 13.25 -9.59 -3.22
CA LEU A 73 11.92 -9.98 -2.77
C LEU A 73 10.89 -9.38 -3.72
N ARG A 74 9.93 -10.18 -4.15
CA ARG A 74 8.82 -9.69 -4.97
C ARG A 74 7.50 -10.23 -4.47
N THR A 75 6.43 -9.57 -4.88
CA THR A 75 5.07 -10.07 -4.68
C THR A 75 4.83 -11.31 -5.53
N GLY A 76 3.99 -12.22 -5.03
CA GLY A 76 3.52 -13.38 -5.79
C GLY A 76 2.52 -13.03 -6.89
N ARG A 77 1.97 -11.81 -6.88
CA ARG A 77 0.99 -11.31 -7.85
C ARG A 77 1.59 -10.17 -8.68
N THR A 78 1.24 -10.10 -9.95
CA THR A 78 1.61 -8.96 -10.80
C THR A 78 0.59 -7.83 -10.71
N TYR A 79 1.07 -6.59 -10.67
CA TYR A 79 0.27 -5.38 -10.69
C TYR A 79 0.65 -4.51 -11.89
N ARG A 80 -0.30 -3.68 -12.36
CA ARG A 80 -0.07 -2.76 -13.50
C ARG A 80 -0.25 -1.31 -13.08
N ASN A 81 -1.48 -0.93 -12.75
CA ASN A 81 -1.82 0.43 -12.33
C ASN A 81 -2.04 0.41 -10.82
N PHE A 82 -1.11 0.99 -10.08
CA PHE A 82 -1.17 1.03 -8.63
C PHE A 82 -0.53 2.31 -8.11
N ILE A 83 -0.92 2.67 -6.89
CA ILE A 83 -0.18 3.60 -6.04
C ILE A 83 0.36 2.73 -4.93
N LEU A 84 1.68 2.75 -4.74
CA LEU A 84 2.36 2.02 -3.68
C LEU A 84 2.75 3.01 -2.60
N GLU A 85 2.31 2.73 -1.38
CA GLU A 85 2.71 3.44 -0.18
C GLU A 85 3.44 2.45 0.73
N LEU A 86 4.62 2.86 1.22
CA LEU A 86 5.42 2.06 2.14
C LEU A 86 6.31 2.98 2.96
N GLU A 87 6.73 2.47 4.11
CA GLU A 87 7.79 3.03 4.93
C GLU A 87 9.01 2.12 4.84
N PHE A 88 10.21 2.71 4.89
CA PHE A 88 11.46 1.96 4.88
C PHE A 88 12.45 2.56 5.87
N ALA A 89 13.32 1.70 6.40
CA ALA A 89 14.50 2.07 7.15
C ALA A 89 15.68 1.27 6.61
N ILE A 90 16.83 1.92 6.41
CA ILE A 90 17.98 1.26 5.80
C ILE A 90 19.31 1.81 6.31
N GLU A 91 20.26 0.89 6.44
CA GLU A 91 21.69 1.19 6.55
C GLU A 91 22.39 0.70 5.27
N GLY A 92 22.57 1.59 4.27
CA GLY A 92 23.18 1.25 2.99
C GLY A 92 22.31 1.61 1.79
N ASN A 93 22.22 0.70 0.80
CA ASN A 93 21.53 0.92 -0.47
C ASN A 93 20.53 -0.20 -0.74
N SER A 94 19.30 0.15 -1.11
CA SER A 94 18.23 -0.74 -1.55
C SER A 94 17.29 0.04 -2.48
N GLY A 95 16.32 -0.65 -3.08
CA GLY A 95 15.36 -0.06 -3.99
C GLY A 95 14.04 -0.82 -4.00
N ILE A 96 13.01 -0.13 -4.51
CA ILE A 96 11.70 -0.69 -4.87
C ILE A 96 11.54 -0.58 -6.37
#